data_AF-A0A9P3AWG2-F1
#
_entry.id   AF-A0A9P3AWG2-F1
#
_cell.length_a   1.000
_cell.length_b   1.000
_cell.length_c   1.000
_cell.angle_alpha   90.00
_cell.angle_beta   90.00
_cell.angle_gamma   90.00
#
_symmetry.space_group_name_H-M   'P 1'
#
loop_
_entity.id
_entity.type
_entity.pdbx_description
1 polymer ?
#
loop_
_entity_poly.entity_id
_entity_poly.type
_entity_poly.pdbx_seq_one_letter_code
_entity_poly.pdbx_strand_id
1 'polypeptide(L)'
;MGATTGQIVRRALLPEARPGIIAAVTVTAIVLVDYTAMSGAIGGGGIGDLAIRYGYQRYQTDIMVVTVLLLIILVQCLQALGNFLVTRFTRR
;
A
#
# COMPACT_ATOMS: atom_id res chain seq x y z
N MET A 1 3.07 38.53 -12.60
CA MET A 1 2.06 37.54 -13.07
C MET A 1 0.98 37.43 -12.00
N GLY A 2 -0.21 37.98 -12.25
CA GLY A 2 -1.28 38.14 -11.25
C GLY A 2 -2.19 36.93 -11.08
N ALA A 3 -1.64 35.76 -10.78
CA ALA A 3 -2.44 34.58 -10.46
C ALA A 3 -2.81 34.58 -8.97
N THR A 4 -4.08 34.39 -8.65
CA THR A 4 -4.52 34.23 -7.25
C THR A 4 -4.00 32.91 -6.68
N THR A 5 -3.78 32.84 -5.36
CA THR A 5 -3.21 31.65 -4.68
C THR A 5 -3.94 30.35 -5.05
N GLY A 6 -5.27 30.39 -5.19
CA GLY A 6 -6.06 29.24 -5.60
C GLY A 6 -5.83 28.81 -7.06
N GLN A 7 -5.51 29.75 -7.97
CA GLN A 7 -5.13 29.42 -9.34
C GLN A 7 -3.76 28.76 -9.41
N ILE A 8 -2.80 29.21 -8.59
CA ILE A 8 -1.46 28.60 -8.52
C ILE A 8 -1.56 27.17 -8.00
N VAL A 9 -2.30 26.94 -6.91
CA VAL A 9 -2.49 25.61 -6.33
C VAL A 9 -3.14 24.65 -7.34
N ARG A 10 -4.25 25.05 -7.98
CA ARG A 10 -4.98 24.17 -8.90
C ARG A 10 -4.33 23.98 -10.26
N ARG A 11 -3.66 25.00 -10.81
CA ARG A 11 -3.15 24.99 -12.19
C ARG A 11 -1.66 24.71 -12.31
N ALA A 12 -0.88 24.90 -11.25
CA ALA A 12 0.55 24.59 -11.24
C ALA A 12 0.87 23.45 -10.27
N LEU A 13 0.63 23.64 -8.97
CA LEU A 13 1.08 22.69 -7.94
C LEU A 13 0.38 21.34 -8.00
N LEU A 14 -0.95 21.31 -8.17
CA LEU A 14 -1.71 20.05 -8.24
C LEU A 14 -1.31 19.20 -9.46
N PRO A 15 -1.24 19.73 -10.69
CA PRO A 15 -0.74 19.02 -11.86
C PRO A 15 0.68 18.49 -11.70
N GLU A 16 1.57 19.30 -11.12
CA GLU A 16 2.98 18.97 -10.92
C GLU A 16 3.16 17.89 -9.84
N ALA A 17 2.32 17.88 -8.79
CA ALA A 17 2.36 16.89 -7.72
C ALA A 17 1.59 15.59 -8.01
N ARG A 18 0.87 15.45 -9.14
CA ARG A 18 0.04 14.26 -9.42
C ARG A 18 0.80 12.93 -9.29
N PRO A 19 2.01 12.77 -9.86
CA PRO A 19 2.76 11.52 -9.72
C PRO A 19 3.11 11.23 -8.26
N GLY A 20 3.48 12.27 -7.50
CA GLY A 20 3.80 12.17 -6.07
C GLY A 20 2.59 11.78 -5.22
N ILE A 21 1.41 12.34 -5.50
CA ILE A 21 0.17 12.00 -4.80
C ILE A 21 -0.20 10.53 -5.05
N ILE A 22 -0.09 10.05 -6.29
CA ILE A 22 -0.39 8.65 -6.64
C ILE A 22 0.57 7.70 -5.94
N ALA A 23 1.87 8.04 -5.90
CA ALA A 23 2.85 7.27 -5.15
C ALA A 23 2.52 7.23 -3.66
N ALA A 24 2.19 8.38 -3.05
CA ALA A 24 1.82 8.46 -1.65
C ALA A 24 0.55 7.64 -1.32
N VAL A 25 -0.46 7.67 -2.19
CA VAL A 25 -1.67 6.85 -2.06
C VAL A 25 -1.34 5.36 -2.13
N THR A 26 -0.45 4.95 -3.04
CA THR A 26 0.00 3.57 -3.16
C THR A 26 0.67 3.10 -1.87
N VAL A 27 1.61 3.89 -1.34
CA VAL A 27 2.30 3.58 -0.09
C VAL A 27 1.31 3.54 1.08
N THR A 28 0.36 4.46 1.14
CA THR A 28 -0.68 4.46 2.19
C THR A 28 -1.53 3.20 2.12
N ALA A 29 -1.90 2.74 0.93
CA ALA A 29 -2.65 1.50 0.75
C ALA A 29 -1.85 0.27 1.22
N ILE A 30 -0.55 0.22 0.95
CA ILE A 30 0.35 -0.83 1.44
C ILE A 30 0.42 -0.81 2.97
N VAL A 31 0.59 0.36 3.58
CA VAL A 31 0.63 0.51 5.04
C VAL A 31 -0.69 0.08 5.69
N LEU A 32 -1.84 0.34 5.07
CA LEU A 32 -3.12 -0.15 5.57
C LEU A 32 -3.20 -1.68 5.55
N VAL A 33 -2.68 -2.34 4.52
CA VAL A 33 -2.57 -3.81 4.47
C VAL A 33 -1.69 -4.31 5.61
N ASP A 34 -0.54 -3.70 5.85
CA ASP A 34 0.36 -4.08 6.95
C ASP A 34 -0.34 -3.93 8.31
N TYR A 35 -1.11 -2.86 8.51
CA TYR A 35 -1.91 -2.68 9.72
C TYR A 35 -3.00 -3.74 9.87
N THR A 36 -3.63 -4.20 8.79
CA THR A 36 -4.57 -5.34 8.88
C THR A 36 -3.87 -6.67 9.18
N ALA A 37 -2.63 -6.86 8.74
CA ALA A 37 -1.86 -8.03 9.12
C ALA A 37 -1.49 -8.00 10.60
N MET A 38 -1.07 -6.83 11.11
CA MET A 38 -0.79 -6.62 12.54
C MET A 38 -2.05 -6.72 13.41
N SER A 39 -3.21 -6.28 12.92
CA SER A 39 -4.48 -6.39 13.67
C SER A 39 -4.87 -7.85 13.93
N GLY A 40 -4.43 -8.79 13.08
CA GLY A 40 -4.53 -10.22 13.32
C GLY A 40 -3.91 -10.67 14.66
N ALA A 41 -2.87 -9.99 15.15
CA ALA A 41 -2.26 -10.27 16.45
C ALA A 41 -3.19 -9.96 17.64
N ILE A 42 -4.08 -8.98 17.46
CA ILE A 42 -5.01 -8.48 18.49
C ILE A 42 -6.42 -9.08 18.27
N GLY A 43 -6.56 -10.06 17.37
CA GLY A 43 -7.83 -10.73 17.08
C GLY A 43 -8.73 -10.01 16.06
N GLY A 44 -8.19 -9.07 15.29
CA GLY A 44 -8.89 -8.36 14.21
C GLY A 44 -9.18 -9.21 12.96
N GLY A 45 -8.70 -10.46 12.91
CA GLY A 45 -8.87 -11.37 11.78
C GLY A 45 -7.94 -11.08 10.60
N GLY A 46 -8.23 -11.69 9.44
CA GLY A 46 -7.46 -11.49 8.20
C GLY A 46 -6.29 -12.46 8.01
N ILE A 47 -5.45 -12.18 7.00
CA ILE A 47 -4.34 -13.06 6.59
C ILE A 47 -3.27 -13.14 7.69
N GLY A 48 -3.06 -12.05 8.45
CA GLY A 48 -2.13 -12.03 9.59
C GLY A 48 -2.58 -12.88 10.78
N ASP A 49 -3.89 -13.04 10.99
CA ASP A 49 -4.44 -13.93 12.02
C ASP A 49 -4.09 -15.40 11.75
N LEU A 50 -4.15 -15.81 10.47
CA LEU A 50 -3.75 -17.16 10.06
C LEU A 50 -2.25 -17.41 10.31
N ALA A 51 -1.40 -16.44 9.96
CA ALA A 51 0.03 -16.51 10.18
C ALA A 51 0.38 -16.63 11.68
N ILE A 52 -0.29 -15.87 12.53
CA ILE A 52 -0.03 -15.86 13.97
C ILE A 52 -0.60 -17.12 14.64
N ARG A 53 -1.86 -17.48 14.38
CA ARG A 53 -2.49 -18.61 15.07
C ARG A 53 -1.98 -19.95 14.60
N TYR A 54 -1.83 -20.14 13.29
CA TYR A 54 -1.43 -21.43 12.74
C TYR A 54 0.07 -21.50 12.52
N GLY A 55 0.68 -20.45 11.95
CA GLY A 55 2.12 -20.42 11.73
C GLY A 55 2.91 -20.35 13.02
N TYR A 56 2.70 -19.28 13.80
CA TYR A 56 3.50 -19.01 15.00
C TYR A 56 3.05 -19.80 16.23
N GLN A 57 1.77 -19.68 16.65
CA GLN A 57 1.29 -20.27 17.89
C GLN A 57 1.22 -21.80 17.86
N ARG A 58 0.92 -22.39 16.70
CA ARG A 58 0.90 -23.86 16.50
C ARG A 58 2.20 -24.41 15.92
N TYR A 59 3.22 -23.56 15.72
CA TYR A 59 4.51 -23.93 15.12
C TYR A 59 4.39 -24.66 13.77
N GLN A 60 3.37 -24.34 12.97
CA GLN A 60 3.21 -24.91 11.62
C GLN A 60 3.97 -24.06 10.61
N THR A 61 5.27 -24.33 10.50
CA THR A 61 6.20 -23.58 9.64
C THR A 61 5.72 -23.49 8.19
N ASP A 62 5.09 -24.54 7.66
CA ASP A 62 4.53 -24.54 6.30
C ASP A 62 3.49 -23.42 6.11
N ILE A 63 2.58 -23.26 7.08
CA ILE A 63 1.54 -22.22 7.03
C ILE A 63 2.16 -20.84 7.23
N MET A 64 3.15 -20.72 8.11
CA MET A 64 3.88 -19.47 8.30
C MET A 64 4.54 -19.00 7.00
N VAL A 65 5.23 -19.89 6.29
CA VAL A 65 5.91 -19.55 5.03
C VAL A 65 4.90 -19.20 3.94
N VAL A 66 3.83 -19.98 3.77
CA VAL A 66 2.79 -19.71 2.77
C VAL A 66 2.12 -18.37 3.00
N THR A 67 1.76 -18.05 4.25
CA THR A 67 1.10 -16.77 4.58
C THR A 67 2.02 -15.57 4.38
N VAL A 68 3.30 -15.67 4.78
CA VAL A 68 4.30 -14.61 4.53
C VAL A 68 4.51 -14.39 3.03
N LEU A 69 4.66 -15.46 2.24
CA LEU A 69 4.78 -15.36 0.79
C LEU A 69 3.55 -14.71 0.15
N LEU A 70 2.35 -15.04 0.63
CA LEU A 70 1.11 -14.46 0.15
C LEU A 70 1.04 -12.96 0.44
N LEU A 71 1.46 -12.51 1.62
CA LEU A 71 1.57 -11.09 1.96
C LEU A 71 2.58 -10.36 1.06
N ILE A 72 3.76 -10.96 0.84
CA ILE A 72 4.78 -10.40 -0.06
C ILE A 72 4.20 -10.22 -1.46
N ILE A 73 3.57 -11.25 -2.02
CA ILE A 73 2.97 -11.18 -3.36
C ILE A 73 1.90 -10.08 -3.42
N LEU A 74 1.05 -9.98 -2.41
CA LEU A 74 0.00 -8.97 -2.35
C LEU A 74 0.56 -7.54 -2.31
N VAL A 75 1.57 -7.28 -1.48
CA VAL A 75 2.26 -5.98 -1.42
C VAL A 75 2.94 -5.67 -2.74
N GLN A 76 3.59 -6.65 -3.37
CA GLN A 76 4.25 -6.47 -4.66
C GLN A 76 3.25 -6.18 -5.78
N CYS A 77 2.07 -6.80 -5.78
CA CYS A 77 0.99 -6.48 -6.71
C CYS A 77 0.50 -5.03 -6.54
N LEU A 78 0.31 -4.58 -5.29
CA LEU A 78 -0.07 -3.19 -4.99
C LEU A 78 1.00 -2.20 -5.46
N GLN A 79 2.28 -2.49 -5.18
CA GLN A 79 3.39 -1.65 -5.61
C GLN A 79 3.51 -1.60 -7.13
N ALA A 80 3.36 -2.74 -7.81
CA ALA A 80 3.38 -2.82 -9.27
C ALA A 80 2.25 -2.00 -9.91
N LEU A 81 1.03 -2.11 -9.36
CA LEU A 81 -0.11 -1.31 -9.79
C LEU A 81 0.12 0.19 -9.57
N GLY A 82 0.61 0.57 -8.39
CA GLY A 82 0.93 1.96 -8.08
C GLY A 82 2.01 2.53 -8.99
N ASN A 83 3.10 1.79 -9.19
CA ASN A 83 4.16 2.18 -10.11
C ASN A 83 3.63 2.32 -11.54
N PHE A 84 2.80 1.38 -12.02
CA PHE A 84 2.17 1.49 -13.33
C PHE A 84 1.33 2.77 -13.46
N LEU A 85 0.52 3.10 -12.44
CA LEU A 85 -0.25 4.35 -12.40
C LEU A 85 0.68 5.57 -12.41
N VAL A 86 1.70 5.62 -11.55
CA VAL A 86 2.68 6.73 -11.52
C VAL A 86 3.32 6.93 -12.89
N THR A 87 3.77 5.85 -13.54
CA THR A 87 4.42 5.94 -14.86
C THR A 87 3.45 6.43 -15.94
N ARG A 88 2.17 6.05 -15.85
CA ARG A 88 1.12 6.48 -16.78
C ARG A 88 0.81 7.98 -16.67
N PHE A 89 0.88 8.55 -15.47
CA PHE A 89 0.60 9.96 -15.19
C PHE A 89 1.84 10.86 -15.23
N THR A 90 3.05 10.29 -15.14
CA THR A 90 4.31 11.04 -15.32
C THR A 90 4.60 11.33 -16.80
N ARG A 91 4.03 10.56 -17.74
CA ARG A 91 4.24 10.73 -19.20
C ARG A 91 3.26 11.69 -19.89
N ARG A 92 2.56 12.57 -19.18
CA ARG A 92 1.72 13.64 -19.73
C ARG A 92 1.81 14.90 -18.90
#